data_AF-A0A5C2RP76-F1
#
_entry.id   AF-A0A5C2RP76-F1
#
_cell.length_a   1.000
_cell.length_b   1.000
_cell.length_c   1.000
_cell.angle_alpha   90.00
_cell.angle_beta   90.00
_cell.angle_gamma   90.00
#
_symmetry.space_group_name_H-M   'P 1'
#
loop_
_entity.id
_entity.type
_entity.pdbx_description
1 polymer ?
#
loop_
_entity_poly.entity_id
_entity_poly.type
_entity_poly.pdbx_seq_one_letter_code
_entity_poly.pdbx_strand_id
1 'polypeptide(L)'
;MTSTRPRLLQRVSSARPTAVRSYSHAALLHPFSPPFIPRLVPLIPGVPLTSELPKPDHSDPRGSVRLLLNTLLVHATGDPCARMCWTLRLFHKDITLRYGVLLYGWPADVPFMNLSTGHGSPSMAQVRHLLTLLTAEPQPRMYFIQAAPEQLLAAERDVSAVAPGPLFPAPAPLPYFGRSDIGRRRVFKHDSDGNAIPHRYVRNGPKSAKVISEKLNSEGSDEVSVVNRTRGPLPQMYKDGVWLIWTESGWREPTMRELLASGRM
;
A
#
# COMPACT_ATOMS: atom_id res chain seq x y z
N MET A 1 -1.41 15.59 87.84
CA MET A 1 -1.18 16.78 88.68
C MET A 1 -0.18 17.65 87.93
N THR A 2 -0.35 18.94 87.64
CA THR A 2 -1.38 19.96 87.95
C THR A 2 -1.81 20.65 86.64
N SER A 3 -3.09 20.75 86.30
CA SER A 3 -3.97 21.91 86.59
C SER A 3 -3.31 23.30 86.50
N THR A 4 -3.75 24.14 85.55
CA THR A 4 -4.35 25.48 85.80
C THR A 4 -4.90 26.07 84.49
N ARG A 5 -6.23 26.20 84.42
CA ARG A 5 -7.01 27.12 83.54
C ARG A 5 -7.10 28.49 84.26
N PRO A 6 -7.53 29.65 83.68
CA PRO A 6 -8.61 29.75 82.66
C PRO A 6 -8.61 30.99 81.71
N ARG A 7 -9.65 31.06 80.83
CA ARG A 7 -10.50 32.25 80.42
C ARG A 7 -9.82 33.57 79.97
N LEU A 8 -10.42 34.48 79.19
CA LEU A 8 -11.80 34.68 78.70
C LEU A 8 -11.81 35.51 77.38
N LEU A 9 -13.00 35.67 76.80
CA LEU A 9 -13.33 36.43 75.58
C LEU A 9 -13.23 37.96 75.73
N GLN A 10 -12.95 38.68 74.63
CA GLN A 10 -13.79 39.74 73.99
C GLN A 10 -13.03 40.32 72.75
N ARG A 11 -13.66 40.56 71.57
CA ARG A 11 -14.46 41.76 71.17
C ARG A 11 -13.63 43.05 71.38
N VAL A 12 -13.36 43.95 70.44
CA VAL A 12 -14.14 44.69 69.40
C VAL A 12 -13.09 45.19 68.36
N SER A 13 -13.31 45.51 67.07
CA SER A 13 -14.46 46.09 66.35
C SER A 13 -14.56 45.68 64.85
N SER A 14 -15.49 46.33 64.14
CA SER A 14 -15.49 46.57 62.69
C SER A 14 -15.25 48.06 62.41
N ALA A 15 -14.54 48.39 61.33
CA ALA A 15 -14.51 49.74 60.75
C ALA A 15 -14.46 49.61 59.21
N ARG A 16 -15.24 50.46 58.52
CA ARG A 16 -15.47 50.42 57.06
C ARG A 16 -14.46 51.29 56.28
N PRO A 17 -14.35 51.12 54.94
CA PRO A 17 -13.12 51.43 54.21
C PRO A 17 -13.01 52.89 53.76
N THR A 18 -11.78 53.30 53.44
CA THR A 18 -11.50 54.51 52.64
C THR A 18 -10.87 54.07 51.32
N ALA A 19 -11.52 54.39 50.21
CA ALA A 19 -11.06 53.98 48.89
C ALA A 19 -9.85 54.82 48.45
N VAL A 20 -8.68 54.19 48.32
CA VAL A 20 -7.52 54.79 47.66
C VAL A 20 -7.46 54.30 46.22
N ARG A 21 -7.64 55.24 45.29
CA ARG A 21 -7.78 55.01 43.85
C ARG A 21 -6.42 54.79 43.19
N SER A 22 -5.85 53.59 43.31
CA SER A 22 -4.63 53.23 42.58
C SER A 22 -4.93 52.94 41.11
N TYR A 23 -4.43 53.79 40.21
CA TYR A 23 -4.49 53.56 38.77
C TYR A 23 -3.45 52.50 38.35
N SER A 24 -3.85 51.23 38.37
CA SER A 24 -3.09 50.17 37.73
C SER A 24 -3.24 50.27 36.21
N HIS A 25 -2.26 50.88 35.54
CA HIS A 25 -2.06 50.69 34.11
C HIS A 25 -1.69 49.22 33.87
N ALA A 26 -2.71 48.38 33.65
CA ALA A 26 -2.54 47.04 33.12
C ALA A 26 -2.03 47.16 31.68
N ALA A 27 -0.71 47.18 31.50
CA ALA A 27 -0.09 47.03 30.21
C ALA A 27 -0.51 45.67 29.65
N LEU A 28 -1.39 45.69 28.64
CA LEU A 28 -1.77 44.50 27.90
C LEU A 28 -0.56 44.01 27.12
N LEU A 29 0.23 43.15 27.75
CA LEU A 29 1.18 42.29 27.07
C LEU A 29 0.37 41.33 26.20
N HIS A 30 -0.01 41.80 25.01
CA HIS A 30 -0.44 40.93 23.93
C HIS A 30 0.66 39.87 23.76
N PRO A 31 0.35 38.56 23.85
CA PRO A 31 1.33 37.54 23.56
C PRO A 31 1.79 37.76 22.12
N PHE A 32 3.08 38.04 21.96
CA PHE A 32 3.69 38.36 20.68
C PHE A 32 3.61 37.10 19.82
N SER A 33 2.56 36.99 19.01
CA SER A 33 2.41 35.89 18.06
C SER A 33 3.60 35.97 17.11
N PRO A 34 4.53 34.99 17.12
CA PRO A 34 5.70 35.07 16.27
C PRO A 34 5.23 35.14 14.81
N PRO A 35 5.91 35.93 13.95
CA PRO A 35 5.55 35.98 12.54
C PRO A 35 5.54 34.56 12.00
N PHE A 36 4.47 34.21 11.29
CA PHE A 36 4.31 32.91 10.65
C PHE A 36 5.36 32.81 9.54
N ILE A 37 6.57 32.35 9.88
CA ILE A 37 7.60 32.01 8.91
C ILE A 37 7.03 30.85 8.09
N PRO A 38 6.69 31.04 6.81
CA PRO A 38 6.24 29.93 6.00
C PRO A 38 7.39 28.93 5.96
N ARG A 39 7.16 27.71 6.45
CA ARG A 39 8.13 26.63 6.33
C ARG A 39 8.38 26.40 4.85
N LEU A 40 9.53 26.89 4.35
CA LEU A 40 10.02 26.54 3.03
C LEU A 40 10.17 25.01 3.01
N VAL A 41 9.22 24.35 2.34
CA VAL A 41 9.28 22.91 2.14
C VAL A 41 10.48 22.65 1.24
N PRO A 42 11.51 21.92 1.70
CA PRO A 42 12.69 21.69 0.88
C PRO A 42 12.29 20.88 -0.36
N LEU A 43 12.49 21.46 -1.54
CA LEU A 43 12.21 20.79 -2.81
C LEU A 43 13.28 19.73 -3.08
N ILE A 44 12.85 18.59 -3.58
CA ILE A 44 13.68 17.47 -3.98
C ILE A 44 14.26 17.77 -5.38
N PRO A 45 15.58 17.82 -5.56
CA PRO A 45 16.19 18.07 -6.87
C PRO A 45 15.80 17.01 -7.91
N GLY A 46 15.52 17.45 -9.14
CA GLY A 46 15.16 16.57 -10.27
C GLY A 46 13.72 16.06 -10.28
N VAL A 47 12.93 16.31 -9.23
CA VAL A 47 11.49 16.00 -9.18
C VAL A 47 10.70 17.23 -9.66
N PRO A 48 9.81 17.08 -10.67
CA PRO A 48 9.03 18.21 -11.18
C PRO A 48 8.02 18.71 -10.13
N LEU A 49 7.61 19.97 -10.26
CA LEU A 49 6.53 20.51 -9.45
C LEU A 49 5.20 19.88 -9.85
N THR A 50 4.29 19.70 -8.91
CA THR A 50 2.97 19.09 -9.20
C THR A 50 2.14 19.92 -10.20
N SER A 51 2.42 21.23 -10.30
CA SER A 51 1.86 22.13 -11.32
C SER A 51 2.33 21.85 -12.76
N GLU A 52 3.45 21.15 -12.93
CA GLU A 52 4.02 20.78 -14.24
C GLU A 52 3.49 19.43 -14.73
N LEU A 53 2.85 18.66 -13.84
CA LEU A 53 2.27 17.35 -14.16
C LEU A 53 0.87 17.48 -14.80
N PRO A 54 0.47 16.51 -15.65
CA PRO A 54 -0.88 16.44 -16.19
C PRO A 54 -1.93 16.43 -15.07
N LYS A 55 -2.98 17.25 -15.20
CA LYS A 55 -4.09 17.25 -14.24
C LYS A 55 -4.75 15.86 -14.21
N PRO A 56 -5.00 15.28 -13.03
CA PRO A 56 -5.63 13.98 -12.92
C PRO A 56 -7.09 14.03 -13.36
N ASP A 57 -7.52 13.03 -14.12
CA ASP A 57 -8.93 12.69 -14.25
C ASP A 57 -9.35 11.86 -13.03
N HIS A 58 -10.24 12.43 -12.21
CA HIS A 58 -10.78 11.75 -11.03
C HIS A 58 -11.90 10.74 -11.37
N SER A 59 -12.40 10.73 -12.62
CA SER A 59 -13.38 9.75 -13.10
C SER A 59 -12.73 8.42 -13.48
N ASP A 60 -11.54 8.44 -14.11
CA ASP A 60 -10.62 7.29 -14.19
C ASP A 60 -9.34 7.50 -13.35
N PRO A 61 -9.39 7.27 -12.03
CA PRO A 61 -8.21 7.39 -11.18
C PRO A 61 -7.14 6.33 -11.52
N ARG A 62 -7.49 5.21 -12.17
CA ARG A 62 -6.52 4.19 -12.59
C ARG A 62 -5.75 4.66 -13.83
N GLY A 63 -6.43 5.27 -14.80
CA GLY A 63 -5.81 5.96 -15.93
C GLY A 63 -4.87 7.07 -15.46
N SER A 64 -5.35 7.94 -14.57
CA SER A 64 -4.57 9.06 -14.01
C SER A 64 -3.30 8.63 -13.27
N VAL A 65 -3.35 7.60 -12.41
CA VAL A 65 -2.14 7.08 -11.74
C VAL A 65 -1.12 6.54 -12.76
N ARG A 66 -1.57 5.86 -13.83
CA ARG A 66 -0.65 5.40 -14.90
C ARG A 66 -0.06 6.55 -15.68
N LEU A 67 -0.86 7.57 -16.01
CA LEU A 67 -0.42 8.75 -16.74
C LEU A 67 0.67 9.47 -15.94
N LEU A 68 0.39 9.80 -14.68
CA LEU A 68 1.32 10.51 -13.79
C LEU A 68 2.63 9.74 -13.58
N LEU A 69 2.57 8.43 -13.33
CA LEU A 69 3.79 7.61 -13.17
C LEU A 69 4.59 7.49 -14.48
N ASN A 70 3.93 7.42 -15.65
CA ASN A 70 4.64 7.48 -16.92
C ASN A 70 5.32 8.85 -17.12
N THR A 71 4.62 9.95 -16.86
CA THR A 71 5.19 11.30 -17.00
C THR A 71 6.37 11.53 -16.05
N LEU A 72 6.27 11.08 -14.80
CA LEU A 72 7.37 11.16 -13.83
C LEU A 72 8.56 10.28 -14.24
N LEU A 73 8.30 9.10 -14.82
CA LEU A 73 9.36 8.24 -15.36
C LEU A 73 10.07 8.93 -16.54
N VAL A 74 9.31 9.45 -17.52
CA VAL A 74 9.86 10.21 -18.66
C VAL A 74 10.70 11.40 -18.17
N HIS A 75 10.24 12.14 -17.16
CA HIS A 75 10.99 13.25 -16.58
C HIS A 75 12.31 12.80 -15.93
N ALA A 76 12.29 11.70 -15.17
CA ALA A 76 13.48 11.21 -14.47
C ALA A 76 14.51 10.52 -15.38
N THR A 77 14.08 9.98 -16.53
CA THR A 77 14.95 9.26 -17.48
C THR A 77 15.35 10.10 -18.71
N GLY A 78 14.58 11.14 -19.05
CA GLY A 78 14.73 11.89 -20.29
C GLY A 78 14.27 11.16 -21.56
N ASP A 79 13.81 9.90 -21.46
CA ASP A 79 13.34 9.11 -22.62
C ASP A 79 11.82 9.26 -22.79
N PRO A 80 11.31 9.93 -23.85
CA PRO A 80 9.87 10.09 -24.09
C PRO A 80 9.16 8.76 -24.43
N CYS A 81 9.92 7.70 -24.74
CA CYS A 81 9.42 6.35 -24.96
C CYS A 81 9.47 5.47 -23.70
N ALA A 82 9.91 5.99 -22.55
CA ALA A 82 9.86 5.26 -21.28
C ALA A 82 8.41 4.96 -20.86
N ARG A 83 8.15 3.73 -20.40
CA ARG A 83 6.80 3.28 -19.99
C ARG A 83 6.89 2.46 -18.70
N MET A 84 5.95 2.72 -17.79
CA MET A 84 5.88 2.05 -16.50
C MET A 84 5.57 0.56 -16.64
N CYS A 85 6.39 -0.26 -15.98
CA CYS A 85 6.26 -1.72 -15.90
C CYS A 85 5.71 -2.12 -14.53
N TRP A 86 4.68 -2.98 -14.52
CA TRP A 86 3.87 -3.28 -13.33
C TRP A 86 4.10 -4.69 -12.76
N THR A 87 5.18 -5.34 -13.16
CA THR A 87 5.66 -6.59 -12.55
C THR A 87 7.09 -6.34 -12.09
N LEU A 88 7.47 -6.91 -10.94
CA LEU A 88 8.79 -6.66 -10.35
C LEU A 88 9.93 -6.93 -11.35
N ARG A 89 9.89 -8.06 -12.07
CA ARG A 89 10.94 -8.44 -13.03
C ARG A 89 11.08 -7.45 -14.20
N LEU A 90 9.98 -6.92 -14.73
CA LEU A 90 10.03 -5.92 -15.80
C LEU A 90 10.41 -4.54 -15.26
N PHE A 91 9.96 -4.18 -14.05
CA PHE A 91 10.39 -2.95 -13.38
C PHE A 91 11.91 -2.96 -13.14
N HIS A 92 12.42 -4.02 -12.52
CA HIS A 92 13.85 -4.22 -12.27
C HIS A 92 14.68 -4.14 -13.57
N LYS A 93 14.33 -4.93 -14.59
CA LYS A 93 15.10 -4.98 -15.84
C LYS A 93 14.91 -3.72 -16.70
N ASP A 94 13.68 -3.40 -17.05
CA ASP A 94 13.36 -2.44 -18.11
C ASP A 94 13.20 -1.01 -17.57
N ILE A 95 13.18 -0.81 -16.25
CA ILE A 95 13.21 0.51 -15.59
C ILE A 95 14.52 0.70 -14.81
N THR A 96 14.78 -0.11 -13.78
CA THR A 96 15.89 0.15 -12.86
C THR A 96 17.26 -0.10 -13.48
N LEU A 97 17.52 -1.28 -14.04
CA LEU A 97 18.80 -1.57 -14.69
C LEU A 97 18.96 -0.84 -16.03
N ARG A 98 17.86 -0.64 -16.78
CA ARG A 98 17.90 0.03 -18.09
C ARG A 98 18.15 1.53 -18.01
N TYR A 99 17.46 2.25 -17.12
CA TYR A 99 17.56 3.73 -17.03
C TYR A 99 18.23 4.23 -15.75
N GLY A 100 18.64 3.33 -14.85
CA GLY A 100 19.30 3.72 -13.60
C GLY A 100 18.37 4.40 -12.59
N VAL A 101 17.05 4.13 -12.60
CA VAL A 101 16.09 4.83 -11.73
C VAL A 101 15.31 3.93 -10.77
N LEU A 102 14.92 4.50 -9.63
CA LEU A 102 14.12 3.87 -8.57
C LEU A 102 12.87 4.69 -8.27
N LEU A 103 11.75 4.01 -7.96
CA LEU A 103 10.49 4.62 -7.58
C LEU A 103 10.38 4.74 -6.06
N TYR A 104 10.42 5.96 -5.54
CA TYR A 104 10.33 6.28 -4.12
C TYR A 104 8.91 6.67 -3.70
N GLY A 105 8.65 6.52 -2.39
CA GLY A 105 7.40 6.96 -1.74
C GLY A 105 6.18 6.09 -2.02
N TRP A 106 6.35 4.92 -2.65
CA TRP A 106 5.26 3.97 -2.84
C TRP A 106 4.77 3.45 -1.47
N PRO A 107 3.45 3.46 -1.19
CA PRO A 107 2.93 3.16 0.15
C PRO A 107 2.92 1.66 0.47
N ALA A 108 3.27 1.33 1.73
CA ALA A 108 3.49 -0.04 2.18
C ALA A 108 2.21 -0.90 2.32
N ASP A 109 1.02 -0.30 2.30
CA ASP A 109 -0.27 -1.01 2.29
C ASP A 109 -0.77 -1.35 0.88
N VAL A 110 -0.16 -0.78 -0.17
CA VAL A 110 -0.58 -0.97 -1.56
C VAL A 110 0.39 -1.90 -2.29
N PRO A 111 -0.07 -3.07 -2.79
CA PRO A 111 0.84 -3.98 -3.46
C PRO A 111 1.30 -3.44 -4.82
N PHE A 112 2.59 -3.59 -5.11
CA PHE A 112 3.19 -3.19 -6.38
C PHE A 112 2.79 -4.15 -7.50
N MET A 113 1.71 -3.81 -8.22
CA MET A 113 1.21 -4.57 -9.36
C MET A 113 0.38 -3.73 -10.33
N ASN A 114 -0.08 -4.34 -11.42
CA ASN A 114 -0.89 -3.66 -12.43
C ASN A 114 -2.23 -3.18 -11.86
N LEU A 115 -2.52 -1.90 -12.07
CA LEU A 115 -3.75 -1.22 -11.64
C LEU A 115 -4.97 -1.57 -12.52
N SER A 116 -4.90 -2.58 -13.38
CA SER A 116 -5.99 -2.96 -14.29
C SER A 116 -7.08 -3.73 -13.55
N THR A 117 -8.32 -3.64 -14.01
CA THR A 117 -9.46 -4.32 -13.38
C THR A 117 -9.25 -5.83 -13.43
N GLY A 118 -8.96 -6.45 -12.29
CA GLY A 118 -8.62 -7.88 -12.23
C GLY A 118 -8.51 -8.41 -10.81
N HIS A 119 -8.25 -9.72 -10.70
CA HIS A 119 -8.01 -10.34 -9.41
C HIS A 119 -6.68 -9.85 -8.81
N GLY A 120 -6.70 -9.45 -7.53
CA GLY A 120 -5.53 -8.94 -6.81
C GLY A 120 -5.23 -7.44 -7.02
N SER A 121 -5.82 -6.80 -8.04
CA SER A 121 -5.58 -5.38 -8.33
C SER A 121 -5.91 -4.49 -7.12
N PRO A 122 -5.15 -3.41 -6.85
CA PRO A 122 -5.45 -2.49 -5.77
C PRO A 122 -6.90 -2.00 -5.75
N SER A 123 -7.45 -1.91 -4.54
CA SER A 123 -8.80 -1.40 -4.29
C SER A 123 -8.92 0.05 -4.75
N MET A 124 -10.14 0.53 -5.00
CA MET A 124 -10.33 1.92 -5.44
C MET A 124 -9.88 2.95 -4.38
N ALA A 125 -9.93 2.58 -3.09
CA ALA A 125 -9.37 3.39 -2.02
C ALA A 125 -7.84 3.48 -2.12
N GLN A 126 -7.15 2.36 -2.35
CA GLN A 126 -5.70 2.33 -2.56
C GLN A 126 -5.28 3.10 -3.83
N VAL A 127 -6.01 2.96 -4.94
CA VAL A 127 -5.73 3.74 -6.17
C VAL A 127 -5.91 5.24 -5.92
N ARG A 128 -6.95 5.65 -5.19
CA ARG A 128 -7.13 7.06 -4.79
C ARG A 128 -6.00 7.54 -3.86
N HIS A 129 -5.53 6.69 -2.95
CA HIS A 129 -4.37 7.01 -2.10
C HIS A 129 -3.10 7.25 -2.92
N LEU A 130 -2.78 6.36 -3.88
CA LEU A 130 -1.67 6.57 -4.83
C LEU A 130 -1.83 7.90 -5.59
N LEU A 131 -3.05 8.22 -6.03
CA LEU A 131 -3.32 9.49 -6.71
C LEU A 131 -3.04 10.70 -5.81
N THR A 132 -3.49 10.68 -4.54
CA THR A 132 -3.18 11.73 -3.56
C THR A 132 -1.68 11.90 -3.31
N LEU A 133 -0.89 10.82 -3.34
CA LEU A 133 0.56 10.91 -3.22
C LEU A 133 1.21 11.51 -4.48
N LEU A 134 0.72 11.15 -5.67
CA LEU A 134 1.20 11.68 -6.96
C LEU A 134 0.75 13.12 -7.24
N THR A 135 -0.24 13.64 -6.53
CA THR A 135 -0.75 15.02 -6.66
C THR A 135 -0.61 15.83 -5.37
N ALA A 136 0.30 15.43 -4.49
CA ALA A 136 0.66 16.24 -3.32
C ALA A 136 1.40 17.51 -3.76
N GLU A 137 1.24 18.60 -3.01
CA GLU A 137 1.96 19.87 -3.26
C GLU A 137 3.08 20.09 -2.23
N PRO A 138 4.16 20.82 -2.58
CA PRO A 138 4.47 21.39 -3.90
C PRO A 138 4.99 20.39 -4.94
N GLN A 139 5.43 19.22 -4.48
CA GLN A 139 5.96 18.12 -5.28
C GLN A 139 5.25 16.80 -4.92
N PRO A 140 5.17 15.85 -5.86
CA PRO A 140 4.59 14.54 -5.58
C PRO A 140 5.40 13.81 -4.51
N ARG A 141 4.70 13.09 -3.63
CA ARG A 141 5.32 12.22 -2.61
C ARG A 141 5.74 10.86 -3.17
N MET A 142 5.27 10.52 -4.37
CA MET A 142 5.72 9.37 -5.16
C MET A 142 6.45 9.88 -6.41
N TYR A 143 7.72 9.54 -6.57
CA TYR A 143 8.58 10.10 -7.62
C TYR A 143 9.71 9.14 -7.97
N PHE A 144 10.30 9.32 -9.15
CA PHE A 144 11.49 8.59 -9.56
C PHE A 144 12.76 9.39 -9.21
N ILE A 145 13.81 8.70 -8.79
CA ILE A 145 15.15 9.27 -8.64
C ILE A 145 16.18 8.43 -9.39
N GLN A 146 17.31 9.06 -9.72
CA GLN A 146 18.52 8.36 -10.14
C GLN A 146 19.04 7.49 -8.99
N ALA A 147 19.32 6.23 -9.29
CA ALA A 147 19.82 5.23 -8.35
C ALA A 147 21.30 5.44 -8.06
N ALA A 148 21.71 5.27 -6.81
CA ALA A 148 23.12 5.22 -6.47
C ALA A 148 23.78 3.96 -7.07
N PRO A 149 25.08 3.98 -7.43
CA PRO A 149 25.78 2.80 -7.96
C PRO A 149 25.67 1.56 -7.07
N GLU A 150 25.68 1.74 -5.76
CA GLU A 150 25.49 0.66 -4.78
C GLU A 150 24.10 0.00 -4.88
N GLN A 151 23.05 0.79 -5.17
CA GLN A 151 21.70 0.28 -5.35
C GLN A 151 21.56 -0.49 -6.66
N LEU A 152 22.27 -0.09 -7.73
CA LEU A 152 22.32 -0.84 -8.98
C LEU A 152 23.07 -2.16 -8.81
N LEU A 153 24.21 -2.17 -8.11
CA LEU A 153 24.94 -3.39 -7.76
C LEU A 153 24.13 -4.33 -6.85
N ALA A 154 23.29 -3.79 -5.96
CA ALA A 154 22.33 -4.57 -5.19
C ALA A 154 21.23 -5.15 -6.09
N ALA A 155 20.68 -4.34 -7.01
CA ALA A 155 19.68 -4.76 -7.98
C ALA A 155 20.17 -5.90 -8.89
N GLU A 156 21.41 -5.85 -9.37
CA GLU A 156 22.02 -6.91 -10.18
C GLU A 156 22.07 -8.27 -9.44
N ARG A 157 22.14 -8.25 -8.11
CA ARG A 157 22.21 -9.45 -7.26
C ARG A 157 20.86 -9.93 -6.76
N ASP A 158 19.93 -9.01 -6.50
CA ASP A 158 18.61 -9.30 -5.92
C ASP A 158 17.54 -8.36 -6.48
N VAL A 159 16.58 -8.96 -7.20
CA VAL A 159 15.43 -8.26 -7.79
C VAL A 159 14.53 -7.65 -6.69
N SER A 160 14.47 -8.26 -5.51
CA SER A 160 13.61 -7.79 -4.40
C SER A 160 14.12 -6.51 -3.74
N ALA A 161 15.43 -6.23 -3.82
CA ALA A 161 16.06 -5.03 -3.27
C ALA A 161 15.58 -3.72 -3.94
N VAL A 162 14.93 -3.80 -5.11
CA VAL A 162 14.39 -2.65 -5.86
C VAL A 162 12.86 -2.66 -5.97
N ALA A 163 12.18 -3.53 -5.23
CA ALA A 163 10.72 -3.57 -5.22
C ALA A 163 10.15 -2.27 -4.62
N PRO A 164 9.33 -1.48 -5.36
CA PRO A 164 8.81 -0.21 -4.83
C PRO A 164 7.89 -0.42 -3.61
N GLY A 165 7.18 -1.53 -3.57
CA GLY A 165 6.28 -1.90 -2.47
C GLY A 165 6.06 -3.41 -2.41
N PRO A 166 5.22 -3.91 -1.47
CA PRO A 166 5.00 -5.33 -1.30
C PRO A 166 4.43 -5.98 -2.56
N LEU A 167 4.93 -7.14 -2.95
CA LEU A 167 4.52 -7.80 -4.20
C LEU A 167 3.14 -8.45 -4.14
N PHE A 168 2.66 -8.70 -2.92
CA PHE A 168 1.39 -9.38 -2.65
C PHE A 168 0.68 -8.66 -1.51
N PRO A 169 -0.66 -8.50 -1.56
CA PRO A 169 -1.42 -8.13 -0.38
C PRO A 169 -1.26 -9.21 0.69
N ALA A 170 -1.44 -8.84 1.97
CA ALA A 170 -1.55 -9.81 3.05
C ALA A 170 -2.58 -10.90 2.68
N PRO A 171 -2.33 -12.19 2.99
CA PRO A 171 -3.18 -13.28 2.55
C PRO A 171 -4.63 -13.04 3.00
N ALA A 172 -5.52 -12.86 2.03
CA ALA A 172 -6.94 -12.70 2.28
C ALA A 172 -7.45 -13.91 3.08
N PRO A 173 -8.36 -13.72 4.06
CA PRO A 173 -8.88 -14.82 4.85
C PRO A 173 -9.46 -15.90 3.94
N LEU A 174 -9.01 -17.13 4.15
CA LEU A 174 -9.47 -18.29 3.39
C LEU A 174 -10.99 -18.50 3.59
N PRO A 175 -11.70 -19.03 2.59
CA PRO A 175 -11.16 -19.70 1.40
C PRO A 175 -11.07 -18.80 0.15
N TYR A 176 -10.00 -18.96 -0.61
CA TYR A 176 -9.82 -18.29 -1.89
C TYR A 176 -10.44 -19.12 -3.03
N PHE A 177 -11.55 -18.63 -3.61
CA PHE A 177 -12.34 -19.38 -4.61
C PHE A 177 -11.97 -19.10 -6.08
N GLY A 178 -10.87 -18.39 -6.35
CA GLY A 178 -10.49 -17.97 -7.70
C GLY A 178 -11.49 -16.99 -8.35
N ARG A 179 -11.25 -16.61 -9.61
CA ARG A 179 -12.16 -15.72 -10.36
C ARG A 179 -13.55 -16.34 -10.51
N SER A 180 -14.59 -15.52 -10.45
CA SER A 180 -16.00 -15.93 -10.62
C SER A 180 -16.29 -16.48 -12.02
N ASP A 181 -15.51 -16.10 -13.03
CA ASP A 181 -15.63 -16.52 -14.42
C ASP A 181 -14.79 -17.75 -14.79
N ILE A 182 -14.11 -18.40 -13.84
CA ILE A 182 -13.45 -19.70 -14.09
C ILE A 182 -14.51 -20.71 -14.56
N GLY A 183 -14.30 -21.28 -15.76
CA GLY A 183 -15.26 -22.16 -16.42
C GLY A 183 -16.44 -21.45 -17.11
N ARG A 184 -16.59 -20.13 -17.00
CA ARG A 184 -17.62 -19.37 -17.72
C ARG A 184 -17.23 -19.23 -19.18
N ARG A 185 -18.08 -19.75 -20.07
CA ARG A 185 -17.87 -19.64 -21.52
C ARG A 185 -18.11 -18.20 -21.98
N ARG A 186 -17.18 -17.67 -22.78
CA ARG A 186 -17.32 -16.36 -23.42
C ARG A 186 -17.98 -16.53 -24.78
N VAL A 187 -18.91 -15.63 -25.12
CA VAL A 187 -19.43 -15.51 -26.49
C VAL A 187 -18.30 -14.92 -27.34
N PHE A 188 -17.86 -15.67 -28.35
CA PHE A 188 -16.76 -15.30 -29.23
C PHE A 188 -17.19 -15.00 -30.67
N LYS A 189 -18.45 -15.29 -31.02
CA LYS A 189 -18.98 -15.09 -32.36
C LYS A 189 -20.37 -14.45 -32.28
N HIS A 190 -20.57 -13.43 -33.09
CA HIS A 190 -21.87 -12.87 -33.39
C HIS A 190 -22.19 -13.18 -34.87
N ASP A 191 -23.46 -13.20 -35.23
CA ASP A 191 -23.89 -13.29 -36.62
C ASP A 191 -23.76 -11.92 -37.33
N SER A 192 -24.16 -11.87 -38.60
CA SER A 192 -24.19 -10.63 -39.41
C SER A 192 -25.07 -9.53 -38.81
N ASP A 193 -26.05 -9.91 -38.00
CA ASP A 193 -27.05 -9.02 -37.40
C ASP A 193 -26.67 -8.63 -35.96
N GLY A 194 -25.49 -9.07 -35.48
CA GLY A 194 -24.95 -8.75 -34.17
C GLY A 194 -25.42 -9.65 -33.02
N ASN A 195 -26.23 -10.68 -33.28
CA ASN A 195 -26.71 -11.58 -32.23
C ASN A 195 -25.63 -12.59 -31.83
N ALA A 196 -25.58 -12.93 -30.54
CA ALA A 196 -24.64 -13.92 -30.02
C ALA A 196 -24.93 -15.32 -30.58
N ILE A 197 -24.01 -15.88 -31.39
CA ILE A 197 -24.19 -17.21 -31.96
C ILE A 197 -24.15 -18.26 -30.83
N PRO A 198 -25.23 -19.02 -30.60
CA PRO A 198 -25.28 -20.02 -29.56
C PRO A 198 -24.30 -21.16 -29.88
N HIS A 199 -23.75 -21.77 -28.84
CA HIS A 199 -22.79 -22.84 -29.03
C HIS A 199 -23.47 -24.17 -29.36
N ARG A 200 -22.87 -24.95 -30.27
CA ARG A 200 -23.34 -26.26 -30.78
C ARG A 200 -23.85 -27.27 -29.73
N TYR A 201 -23.38 -27.18 -28.48
CA TYR A 201 -23.80 -28.05 -27.38
C TYR A 201 -24.18 -27.21 -26.16
N VAL A 202 -25.39 -27.43 -25.67
CA VAL A 202 -25.89 -26.91 -24.40
C VAL A 202 -25.34 -27.78 -23.26
N ARG A 203 -24.56 -27.20 -22.33
CA ARG A 203 -24.04 -27.92 -21.15
C ARG A 203 -24.93 -27.63 -19.93
N ASN A 204 -26.00 -28.40 -19.81
CA ASN A 204 -26.91 -28.42 -18.65
C ASN A 204 -26.51 -29.45 -17.57
N GLY A 205 -25.29 -29.98 -17.62
CA GLY A 205 -24.79 -30.89 -16.59
C GLY A 205 -24.72 -30.23 -15.21
N PRO A 206 -24.81 -31.00 -14.11
CA PRO A 206 -24.73 -30.48 -12.75
C PRO A 206 -23.49 -29.61 -12.55
N LYS A 207 -23.66 -28.44 -11.93
CA LYS A 207 -22.55 -27.58 -11.51
C LYS A 207 -22.43 -27.65 -10.00
N SER A 208 -21.31 -28.17 -9.51
CA SER A 208 -20.96 -28.13 -8.10
C SER A 208 -20.85 -26.68 -7.63
N ALA A 209 -21.40 -26.39 -6.44
CA ALA A 209 -21.18 -25.11 -5.78
C ALA A 209 -19.68 -24.90 -5.50
N LYS A 210 -19.21 -23.65 -5.55
CA LYS A 210 -17.82 -23.31 -5.18
C LYS A 210 -17.53 -23.49 -3.68
N VAL A 211 -18.58 -23.59 -2.86
CA VAL A 211 -18.50 -23.81 -1.41
C VAL A 211 -19.51 -24.90 -1.05
N ILE A 212 -19.06 -25.90 -0.31
CA ILE A 212 -19.92 -26.83 0.41
C ILE A 212 -19.79 -26.40 1.88
N SER A 213 -20.89 -26.01 2.51
CA SER A 213 -20.90 -25.69 3.94
C SER A 213 -20.94 -26.97 4.76
N GLU A 214 -20.13 -27.04 5.82
CA GLU A 214 -20.00 -28.22 6.69
C GLU A 214 -21.30 -28.59 7.44
N LYS A 215 -22.32 -27.71 7.40
CA LYS A 215 -23.66 -27.90 7.99
C LYS A 215 -24.48 -29.08 7.43
N LEU A 216 -23.93 -29.91 6.55
CA LEU A 216 -24.60 -31.08 5.97
C LEU A 216 -23.95 -32.44 6.33
N ASN A 217 -22.81 -32.46 7.04
CA ASN A 217 -22.10 -33.69 7.40
C ASN A 217 -22.08 -33.90 8.94
N SER A 218 -23.24 -33.77 9.59
CA SER A 218 -23.36 -33.83 11.06
C SER A 218 -23.84 -35.18 11.61
N GLU A 219 -23.35 -36.30 11.05
CA GLU A 219 -23.47 -37.63 11.68
C GLU A 219 -22.15 -38.41 11.44
N GLY A 220 -21.53 -38.90 12.53
CA GLY A 220 -20.25 -39.63 12.51
C GLY A 220 -19.19 -39.00 13.42
N SER A 221 -18.95 -39.63 14.58
CA SER A 221 -18.08 -39.14 15.67
C SER A 221 -16.63 -39.64 15.59
N ASP A 222 -15.75 -38.95 16.31
CA ASP A 222 -14.43 -39.37 16.85
C ASP A 222 -13.37 -39.90 15.85
N GLU A 223 -12.16 -39.34 15.75
CA GLU A 223 -11.18 -39.24 16.84
C GLU A 223 -10.13 -38.13 16.60
N VAL A 224 -9.52 -37.61 17.67
CA VAL A 224 -8.50 -36.55 17.60
C VAL A 224 -7.10 -37.14 17.41
N SER A 225 -6.58 -37.08 16.18
CA SER A 225 -5.15 -37.30 15.92
C SER A 225 -4.41 -35.96 15.79
N VAL A 226 -3.70 -35.56 16.86
CA VAL A 226 -2.73 -34.45 16.82
C VAL A 226 -1.51 -34.91 16.03
N VAL A 227 -1.61 -34.89 14.71
CA VAL A 227 -0.47 -35.11 13.82
C VAL A 227 0.49 -33.95 14.01
N ASN A 228 1.66 -34.24 14.60
CA ASN A 228 2.81 -33.36 14.59
C ASN A 228 3.13 -33.00 13.13
N ARG A 229 2.68 -31.81 12.70
CA ARG A 229 2.99 -31.27 11.38
C ARG A 229 4.45 -30.83 11.37
N THR A 230 5.36 -31.78 11.15
CA THR A 230 6.65 -31.50 10.51
C THR A 230 6.38 -30.54 9.38
N ARG A 231 6.96 -29.33 9.44
CA ARG A 231 6.75 -28.30 8.41
C ARG A 231 7.12 -28.95 7.07
N GLY A 232 6.10 -29.18 6.24
CA GLY A 232 6.30 -29.70 4.88
C GLY A 232 7.17 -28.74 4.07
N PRO A 233 7.65 -29.15 2.88
CA PRO A 233 8.44 -28.27 2.02
C PRO A 233 7.70 -26.94 1.85
N LEU A 234 8.42 -25.84 2.13
CA LEU A 234 7.86 -24.48 2.11
C LEU A 234 7.15 -24.24 0.77
N PRO A 235 5.98 -23.55 0.74
CA PRO A 235 5.23 -23.33 -0.48
C PRO A 235 6.11 -22.79 -1.62
N GLN A 236 6.06 -23.45 -2.77
CA GLN A 236 6.83 -23.10 -3.95
C GLN A 236 5.90 -22.67 -5.08
N MET A 237 6.31 -21.69 -5.88
CA MET A 237 5.54 -21.19 -7.02
C MET A 237 6.47 -20.93 -8.20
N TYR A 238 6.08 -21.36 -9.40
CA TYR A 238 6.73 -20.95 -10.64
C TYR A 238 5.93 -19.81 -11.27
N LYS A 239 6.57 -18.67 -11.54
CA LYS A 239 5.94 -17.51 -12.15
C LYS A 239 6.93 -16.77 -13.05
N ASP A 240 6.48 -16.38 -14.24
CA ASP A 240 7.22 -15.53 -15.20
C ASP A 240 8.66 -16.01 -15.48
N GLY A 241 8.88 -17.33 -15.49
CA GLY A 241 10.18 -17.97 -15.75
C GLY A 241 11.07 -18.22 -14.53
N VAL A 242 10.58 -17.93 -13.31
CA VAL A 242 11.37 -17.99 -12.06
C VAL A 242 10.63 -18.85 -11.03
N TRP A 243 11.37 -19.67 -10.29
CA TRP A 243 10.88 -20.36 -9.10
C TRP A 243 10.98 -19.44 -7.89
N LEU A 244 9.97 -19.44 -7.02
CA LEU A 244 9.93 -18.68 -5.78
C LEU A 244 9.56 -19.62 -4.62
N ILE A 245 10.15 -19.38 -3.45
CA ILE A 245 9.84 -20.08 -2.19
C ILE A 245 9.27 -19.06 -1.19
N TRP A 246 8.22 -19.48 -0.48
CA TRP A 246 7.64 -18.72 0.63
C TRP A 246 8.49 -18.87 1.89
N THR A 247 8.86 -17.75 2.49
CA THR A 247 9.58 -17.65 3.76
C THR A 247 8.79 -16.78 4.75
N GLU A 248 9.24 -16.71 6.01
CA GLU A 248 8.60 -15.87 7.03
C GLU A 248 8.69 -14.36 6.70
N SER A 249 9.64 -13.97 5.83
CA SER A 249 9.75 -12.62 5.23
C SER A 249 9.06 -12.47 3.86
N GLY A 250 8.31 -13.47 3.40
CA GLY A 250 7.58 -13.46 2.12
C GLY A 250 8.20 -14.31 1.02
N TRP A 251 7.83 -14.05 -0.24
CA TRP A 251 8.36 -14.76 -1.41
C TRP A 251 9.77 -14.29 -1.79
N ARG A 252 10.70 -15.23 -1.93
CA ARG A 252 12.06 -14.98 -2.47
C ARG A 252 12.42 -16.01 -3.54
N GLU A 253 13.48 -15.75 -4.31
CA GLU A 253 14.08 -16.77 -5.16
C GLU A 253 14.77 -17.85 -4.29
N PRO A 254 14.70 -19.14 -4.68
CA PRO A 254 15.40 -20.21 -4.00
C PRO A 254 16.91 -20.07 -4.15
N THR A 255 17.62 -20.31 -3.06
CA THR A 255 19.07 -20.48 -3.07
C THR A 255 19.43 -21.70 -3.92
N MET A 256 20.61 -21.72 -4.57
CA MET A 256 21.09 -22.89 -5.33
C MET A 256 20.97 -24.23 -4.58
N ARG A 257 21.19 -24.25 -3.25
CA ARG A 257 20.99 -25.43 -2.40
C ARG A 257 19.52 -25.87 -2.31
N GLU A 258 18.57 -24.93 -2.30
CA GLU A 258 17.13 -25.18 -2.24
C GLU A 258 16.61 -25.69 -3.60
N LEU A 259 17.16 -25.18 -4.72
CA LEU A 259 16.89 -25.72 -6.06
C LEU A 259 17.35 -27.18 -6.18
N LEU A 260 18.61 -27.46 -5.82
CA LEU A 260 19.16 -28.82 -5.83
C LEU A 260 18.37 -29.79 -4.95
N ALA A 261 17.99 -29.37 -3.73
CA ALA A 261 17.16 -30.17 -2.83
C ALA A 261 15.73 -30.42 -3.37
N SER A 262 15.23 -29.58 -4.28
CA SER A 262 13.92 -29.75 -4.92
C SER A 262 13.92 -30.66 -6.15
N GLY A 263 15.10 -31.09 -6.63
CA GLY A 263 15.24 -31.94 -7.82
C GLY A 263 14.87 -31.24 -9.13
N ARG A 264 14.94 -29.91 -9.19
CA ARG A 264 14.57 -29.10 -10.35
C ARG A 264 15.77 -28.35 -10.92
N MET A 265 16.49 -29.04 -11.80
CA MET A 265 17.38 -28.46 -12.83
C MET A 265 16.77 -28.73 -14.21
#